data_AF-A0A956AKI7-F1
#
_entry.id   AF-A0A956AKI7-F1
#
_cell.length_a   1.000
_cell.length_b   1.000
_cell.length_c   1.000
_cell.angle_alpha   90.00
_cell.angle_beta   90.00
_cell.angle_gamma   90.00
#
_symmetry.space_group_name_H-M   'P 1'
#
loop_
_entity.id
_entity.type
_entity.pdbx_description
1 polymer ?
#
loop_
_entity_poly.entity_id
_entity_poly.type
_entity_poly.pdbx_seq_one_letter_code
_entity_poly.pdbx_strand_id
1 'polypeptide(L)'
;MKRLSDLTELGRHGVSMARAAVRKRLDATRPLPEAERRDYTLAELGRYDGRDAGAPVLLAVRGRVYDVTRGRAFYGPGGPYAAFAGRDCTRALALMSTDTIECIGDLTGLTPAELAQLDEWVERFERNYAAIGALTSE
;
A
#
# COMPACT_ATOMS: atom_id res chain seq x y z
N MET A 1 50.56 22.55 10.17
CA MET A 1 50.15 23.04 8.82
C MET A 1 49.53 21.85 8.06
N LYS A 2 48.23 21.61 8.24
CA LYS A 2 47.53 20.48 7.56
C LYS A 2 47.27 20.87 6.10
N ARG A 3 47.63 19.98 5.17
CA ARG A 3 47.66 20.23 3.72
C ARG A 3 46.25 20.17 3.11
N LEU A 4 46.10 20.87 1.99
CA LEU A 4 44.91 21.08 1.14
C LEU A 4 44.30 19.80 0.50
N SER A 5 44.37 18.63 1.13
CA SER A 5 43.73 17.39 0.65
C SER A 5 42.31 17.19 1.17
N ASP A 6 41.93 17.87 2.25
CA ASP A 6 40.70 17.55 3.01
C ASP A 6 39.44 18.29 2.50
N LEU A 7 39.54 19.09 1.44
CA LEU A 7 38.41 19.84 0.89
C LEU A 7 37.64 19.11 -0.22
N THR A 8 38.09 17.92 -0.62
CA THR A 8 37.44 17.14 -1.71
C THR A 8 36.48 16.05 -1.22
N GLU A 9 36.45 15.74 0.08
CA GLU A 9 35.53 14.73 0.66
C GLU A 9 34.26 15.33 1.29
N LEU A 10 34.30 16.60 1.70
CA LEU A 10 33.13 17.31 2.23
C LEU A 10 32.09 17.69 1.15
N GLY A 11 32.45 17.66 -0.13
CA GLY A 11 31.54 17.99 -1.24
C GLY A 11 30.65 16.84 -1.72
N ARG A 12 31.01 15.57 -1.47
CA ARG A 12 30.26 14.42 -2.02
C ARG A 12 29.05 13.98 -1.20
N HIS A 13 29.06 14.22 0.11
CA HIS A 13 27.94 13.85 0.99
C HIS A 13 26.79 14.89 0.99
N GLY A 14 27.09 16.18 0.84
CA GLY A 14 26.06 17.24 0.80
C GLY A 14 25.21 17.25 -0.48
N VAL A 15 25.79 16.86 -1.62
CA VAL A 15 25.09 16.81 -2.92
C VAL A 15 24.11 15.62 -2.99
N SER A 16 24.37 14.53 -2.27
CA SER A 16 23.47 13.37 -2.20
C SER A 16 22.16 13.69 -1.48
N MET A 17 22.25 14.35 -0.32
CA MET A 17 21.08 14.79 0.45
C MET A 17 20.28 15.88 -0.29
N ALA A 18 20.97 16.82 -0.96
CA ALA A 18 20.32 17.84 -1.78
C ALA A 18 19.57 17.22 -2.99
N ARG A 19 20.16 16.22 -3.65
CA ARG A 19 19.49 15.47 -4.74
C ARG A 19 18.29 14.66 -4.23
N ALA A 20 18.41 14.01 -3.08
CA ALA A 20 17.30 13.28 -2.47
C ALA A 20 16.15 14.21 -2.04
N ALA A 21 16.46 15.38 -1.49
CA ALA A 21 15.46 16.38 -1.11
C ALA A 21 14.79 17.05 -2.33
N VAL A 22 15.56 17.34 -3.39
CA VAL A 22 15.03 17.86 -4.67
C VAL A 22 14.17 16.80 -5.37
N ARG A 23 14.60 15.53 -5.36
CA ARG A 23 13.81 14.40 -5.89
C ARG A 23 12.51 14.20 -5.09
N LYS A 24 12.58 14.24 -3.76
CA LYS A 24 11.40 14.19 -2.87
C LYS A 24 10.41 15.34 -3.13
N ARG A 25 10.91 16.54 -3.47
CA ARG A 25 10.08 17.69 -3.86
C ARG A 25 9.47 17.56 -5.26
N LEU A 26 10.21 17.02 -6.24
CA LEU A 26 9.69 16.71 -7.58
C LEU A 26 8.63 15.61 -7.53
N ASP A 27 8.88 14.54 -6.77
CA ASP A 27 7.95 13.41 -6.60
C ASP A 27 6.64 13.84 -5.91
N ALA A 28 6.69 14.81 -4.99
CA ALA A 28 5.51 15.33 -4.30
C ALA A 28 4.56 16.18 -5.20
N THR A 29 5.01 16.57 -6.39
CA THR A 29 4.21 17.39 -7.34
C THR A 29 3.57 16.57 -8.47
N ARG A 30 3.94 15.29 -8.62
CA ARG A 30 3.34 14.44 -9.63
C ARG A 30 1.99 13.92 -9.14
N PRO A 31 0.91 13.96 -9.96
CA PRO A 31 -0.35 13.34 -9.57
C PRO A 31 -0.12 11.86 -9.23
N LEU A 32 -0.80 11.40 -8.18
CA LEU A 32 -0.78 9.98 -7.83
C LEU A 32 -1.36 9.15 -8.98
N PRO A 33 -0.85 7.94 -9.23
CA PRO A 33 -1.49 7.05 -10.18
C PRO A 33 -2.92 6.74 -9.73
N GLU A 34 -3.86 6.82 -10.65
CA GLU A 34 -5.28 6.54 -10.40
C GLU A 34 -5.63 5.14 -10.88
N ALA A 35 -6.37 4.40 -10.07
CA ALA A 35 -6.86 3.08 -10.45
C ALA A 35 -8.10 3.17 -11.36
N GLU A 36 -8.23 2.21 -12.26
CA GLU A 36 -9.42 2.05 -13.09
C GLU A 36 -10.62 1.59 -12.24
N ARG A 37 -11.79 2.17 -12.47
CA ARG A 37 -13.04 1.69 -11.83
C ARG A 37 -13.60 0.50 -12.62
N ARG A 38 -13.30 -0.71 -12.16
CA ARG A 38 -13.81 -1.97 -12.69
C ARG A 38 -13.69 -3.08 -11.65
N ASP A 39 -14.27 -4.23 -11.95
CA ASP A 39 -14.02 -5.44 -11.16
C ASP A 39 -12.64 -6.00 -11.47
N TYR A 40 -12.03 -6.65 -10.48
CA TYR A 40 -10.71 -7.24 -10.57
C TYR A 40 -10.76 -8.71 -10.17
N THR A 41 -9.93 -9.53 -10.80
CA THR A 41 -9.66 -10.89 -10.33
C THR A 41 -8.53 -10.87 -9.31
N LEU A 42 -8.37 -11.92 -8.51
CA LEU A 42 -7.28 -11.98 -7.52
C LEU A 42 -5.89 -11.88 -8.19
N ALA A 43 -5.74 -12.47 -9.38
CA ALA A 43 -4.50 -12.39 -10.15
C ALA A 43 -4.23 -10.98 -10.67
N GLU A 44 -5.25 -10.24 -11.08
CA GLU A 44 -5.12 -8.84 -11.50
C GLU A 44 -4.80 -7.93 -10.31
N LEU A 45 -5.49 -8.13 -9.18
CA LEU A 45 -5.27 -7.38 -7.95
C LEU A 45 -3.80 -7.48 -7.49
N GLY A 46 -3.22 -8.68 -7.58
CA GLY A 46 -1.82 -8.96 -7.21
C GLY A 46 -0.77 -8.13 -7.96
N ARG A 47 -1.13 -7.50 -9.09
CA ARG A 47 -0.22 -6.60 -9.84
C ARG A 47 -0.07 -5.22 -9.19
N TYR A 48 -0.94 -4.87 -8.25
CA TYR A 48 -1.00 -3.55 -7.61
C TYR A 48 -0.48 -3.59 -6.16
N ASP A 49 0.64 -4.26 -5.97
CA ASP A 49 1.31 -4.47 -4.67
C ASP A 49 2.18 -3.28 -4.20
N GLY A 50 2.15 -2.19 -4.97
CA GLY A 50 2.89 -0.96 -4.69
C GLY A 50 4.39 -1.01 -4.99
N ARG A 51 4.96 -2.10 -5.51
CA ARG A 51 6.38 -2.13 -5.94
C ARG A 51 6.65 -1.20 -7.11
N ASP A 52 5.69 -1.07 -8.03
CA ASP A 52 5.74 -0.05 -9.06
C ASP A 52 5.23 1.30 -8.52
N ALA A 53 6.08 2.31 -8.56
CA ALA A 53 5.76 3.69 -8.15
C ALA A 53 4.90 4.42 -9.19
N GLY A 54 4.81 3.92 -10.42
CA GLY A 54 3.93 4.40 -11.48
C GLY A 54 2.54 3.75 -11.48
N ALA A 55 2.33 2.69 -10.69
CA ALA A 55 1.05 1.99 -10.59
C ALA A 55 0.29 2.37 -9.31
N PRO A 56 -1.05 2.22 -9.28
CA PRO A 56 -1.84 2.29 -8.06
C PRO A 56 -1.42 1.22 -7.02
N VAL A 57 -1.82 1.44 -5.77
CA VAL A 57 -1.77 0.41 -4.72
C VAL A 57 -3.21 0.01 -4.39
N LEU A 58 -3.54 -1.26 -4.58
CA LEU A 58 -4.87 -1.78 -4.36
C LEU A 58 -4.87 -2.85 -3.26
N LEU A 59 -6.02 -3.06 -2.63
CA LEU A 59 -6.30 -4.23 -1.82
C LEU A 59 -7.80 -4.51 -1.86
N ALA A 60 -8.21 -5.71 -1.44
CA ALA A 60 -9.61 -6.07 -1.30
C ALA A 60 -9.98 -6.34 0.15
N VAL A 61 -11.20 -5.98 0.51
CA VAL A 61 -11.83 -6.34 1.79
C VAL A 61 -13.29 -6.66 1.53
N ARG A 62 -13.73 -7.84 1.97
CA ARG A 62 -15.09 -8.36 1.85
C ARG A 62 -15.61 -8.30 0.40
N GLY A 63 -14.79 -8.77 -0.53
CA GLY A 63 -15.12 -8.80 -1.96
C GLY A 63 -15.13 -7.44 -2.65
N ARG A 64 -14.63 -6.37 -2.02
CA ARG A 64 -14.58 -5.02 -2.60
C ARG A 64 -13.14 -4.54 -2.73
N VAL A 65 -12.79 -3.98 -3.87
CA VAL A 65 -11.45 -3.46 -4.17
C VAL A 65 -11.40 -1.97 -3.86
N TYR A 66 -10.37 -1.58 -3.10
CA TYR A 66 -10.12 -0.21 -2.67
C TYR A 66 -8.82 0.32 -3.27
N ASP A 67 -8.86 1.56 -3.78
CA ASP A 67 -7.65 2.31 -4.13
C ASP A 67 -7.03 2.94 -2.88
N VAL A 68 -5.94 2.34 -2.42
CA VAL A 68 -5.19 2.79 -1.23
C VAL A 68 -3.92 3.56 -1.60
N THR A 69 -3.81 4.06 -2.83
CA THR A 69 -2.63 4.78 -3.33
C THR A 69 -2.28 6.00 -2.50
N ARG A 70 -3.29 6.73 -1.98
CA ARG A 70 -3.08 7.86 -1.05
C ARG A 70 -2.42 7.43 0.27
N GLY A 71 -2.61 6.17 0.66
CA GLY A 71 -1.99 5.52 1.81
C GLY A 71 -0.69 4.79 1.50
N ARG A 72 0.00 5.07 0.38
CA ARG A 72 1.23 4.35 -0.04
C ARG A 72 2.34 4.32 1.02
N ALA A 73 2.42 5.29 1.93
CA ALA A 73 3.36 5.23 3.06
C ALA A 73 3.08 4.07 4.03
N PHE A 74 1.84 3.57 4.06
CA PHE A 74 1.39 2.45 4.87
C PHE A 74 1.42 1.13 4.11
N TYR A 75 0.87 1.11 2.89
CA TYR A 75 0.66 -0.11 2.10
C TYR A 75 1.73 -0.35 1.03
N GLY A 76 2.52 0.66 0.68
CA GLY A 76 3.63 0.49 -0.25
C GLY A 76 4.85 -0.18 0.40
N PRO A 77 5.88 -0.53 -0.40
CA PRO A 77 7.10 -1.17 0.10
C PRO A 77 7.73 -0.42 1.26
N GLY A 78 8.02 -1.13 2.36
CA GLY A 78 8.60 -0.58 3.58
C GLY A 78 7.58 0.05 4.55
N GLY A 79 6.30 0.13 4.18
CA GLY A 79 5.23 0.54 5.07
C GLY A 79 4.81 -0.59 6.04
N PRO A 80 4.22 -0.25 7.20
CA PRO A 80 3.79 -1.22 8.21
C PRO A 80 2.72 -2.21 7.72
N TYR A 81 1.99 -1.87 6.65
CA TYR A 81 0.92 -2.69 6.07
C TYR A 81 1.24 -3.12 4.64
N ALA A 82 2.52 -3.14 4.27
CA ALA A 82 2.97 -3.57 2.94
C ALA A 82 2.53 -5.00 2.58
N ALA A 83 2.29 -5.85 3.58
CA ALA A 83 1.81 -7.22 3.39
C ALA A 83 0.42 -7.29 2.72
N PHE A 84 -0.39 -6.23 2.84
CA PHE A 84 -1.78 -6.18 2.34
C PHE A 84 -1.91 -5.78 0.87
N ALA A 85 -0.92 -5.09 0.32
CA ALA A 85 -1.01 -4.57 -1.03
C ALA A 85 -1.11 -5.71 -2.06
N GLY A 86 -2.06 -5.58 -2.97
CA GLY A 86 -2.39 -6.53 -4.02
C GLY A 86 -3.12 -7.80 -3.54
N ARG A 87 -3.72 -7.80 -2.34
CA ARG A 87 -4.33 -9.00 -1.76
C ARG A 87 -5.76 -8.78 -1.29
N ASP A 88 -6.46 -9.89 -1.09
CA ASP A 88 -7.65 -9.92 -0.26
C ASP A 88 -7.25 -9.94 1.21
N CYS A 89 -7.61 -8.91 1.97
CA CYS A 89 -7.25 -8.75 3.37
C CYS A 89 -8.42 -9.06 4.32
N THR A 90 -9.51 -9.62 3.80
CA THR A 90 -10.74 -9.86 4.55
C THR A 90 -10.48 -10.62 5.85
N ARG A 91 -9.86 -11.79 5.76
CA ARG A 91 -9.60 -12.62 6.94
C ARG A 91 -8.52 -12.03 7.84
N ALA A 92 -7.44 -11.51 7.26
CA ALA A 92 -6.37 -10.84 8.00
C ALA A 92 -6.89 -9.69 8.88
N LEU A 93 -7.81 -8.87 8.36
CA LEU A 93 -8.41 -7.76 9.11
C LEU A 93 -9.37 -8.24 10.22
N ALA A 94 -10.12 -9.32 9.98
CA ALA A 94 -10.97 -9.94 10.99
C ALA A 94 -10.15 -10.50 12.17
N LEU A 95 -8.97 -11.06 11.88
CA LEU A 95 -8.07 -11.66 12.86
C LEU A 95 -7.04 -10.68 13.45
N MET A 96 -7.06 -9.40 13.01
CA MET A 96 -6.03 -8.40 13.34
C MET A 96 -4.60 -8.85 13.04
N SER A 97 -4.45 -9.66 11.99
CA SER A 97 -3.18 -10.23 11.57
C SER A 97 -2.55 -9.42 10.44
N THR A 98 -1.22 -9.39 10.42
CA THR A 98 -0.43 -8.90 9.28
C THR A 98 0.28 -10.04 8.54
N ASP A 99 0.01 -11.29 8.93
CA ASP A 99 0.54 -12.45 8.23
C ASP A 99 -0.13 -12.60 6.86
N THR A 100 0.71 -12.72 5.84
CA THR A 100 0.29 -12.92 4.46
C THR A 100 -0.50 -14.21 4.23
N ILE A 101 -0.37 -15.22 5.11
CA ILE A 101 -1.17 -16.45 5.02
C ILE A 101 -2.66 -16.21 5.28
N GLU A 102 -2.97 -15.20 6.10
CA GLU A 102 -4.36 -14.81 6.40
C GLU A 102 -4.90 -13.79 5.40
N CYS A 103 -4.11 -13.37 4.41
CA CYS A 103 -4.56 -12.49 3.33
C CYS A 103 -5.33 -13.30 2.27
N ILE A 104 -6.51 -13.78 2.68
CA ILE A 104 -7.49 -14.50 1.86
C ILE A 104 -8.91 -13.99 2.16
N GLY A 105 -9.83 -14.27 1.24
CA GLY A 105 -11.25 -13.90 1.34
C GLY A 105 -12.12 -14.82 2.18
N ASP A 106 -11.58 -15.88 2.77
CA ASP A 106 -12.34 -16.91 3.48
C ASP A 106 -12.75 -16.47 4.90
N LEU A 107 -14.06 -16.53 5.17
CA LEU A 107 -14.66 -16.21 6.46
C LEU A 107 -14.89 -17.45 7.35
N THR A 108 -14.54 -18.64 6.86
CA THR A 108 -14.81 -19.89 7.58
C THR A 108 -14.12 -19.90 8.94
N GLY A 109 -14.87 -20.27 9.98
CA GLY A 109 -14.36 -20.41 11.34
C GLY A 109 -14.16 -19.08 12.09
N LEU A 110 -14.49 -17.93 11.51
CA LEU A 110 -14.47 -16.66 12.23
C LEU A 110 -15.62 -16.58 13.25
N THR A 111 -15.30 -16.06 14.42
CA THR A 111 -16.25 -15.77 15.50
C THR A 111 -17.08 -14.51 15.21
N PRO A 112 -18.22 -14.32 15.88
CA PRO A 112 -19.00 -13.09 15.76
C PRO A 112 -18.21 -11.82 16.11
N ALA A 113 -17.26 -11.91 17.04
CA ALA A 113 -16.42 -10.76 17.43
C ALA A 113 -15.43 -10.38 16.33
N GLU A 114 -14.79 -11.37 15.68
CA GLU A 114 -13.88 -11.15 14.54
C GLU A 114 -14.64 -10.61 13.33
N LEU A 115 -15.88 -11.06 13.11
CA LEU A 115 -16.76 -10.51 12.06
C LEU A 115 -17.15 -9.05 12.35
N ALA A 116 -17.49 -8.72 13.60
CA ALA A 116 -17.77 -7.34 13.98
C ALA A 116 -16.54 -6.43 13.79
N GLN A 117 -15.35 -6.94 14.09
CA GLN A 117 -14.10 -6.23 13.83
C GLN A 117 -13.84 -6.02 12.33
N LEU A 118 -14.13 -7.01 11.49
CA LEU A 118 -14.09 -6.86 10.04
C LEU A 118 -15.06 -5.77 9.57
N ASP A 119 -16.28 -5.70 10.11
CA ASP A 119 -17.26 -4.68 9.77
C ASP A 119 -16.73 -3.26 10.07
N GLU A 120 -16.11 -3.05 11.23
CA GLU A 120 -15.47 -1.77 11.58
C GLU A 120 -14.36 -1.37 10.59
N TRP A 121 -13.57 -2.35 10.15
CA TRP A 121 -12.54 -2.13 9.14
C TRP A 121 -13.14 -1.76 7.79
N VAL A 122 -14.17 -2.47 7.33
CA VAL A 122 -14.87 -2.15 6.07
C VAL A 122 -15.34 -0.70 6.09
N GLU A 123 -16.03 -0.27 7.15
CA GLU A 123 -16.48 1.12 7.25
C GLU A 123 -15.30 2.12 7.25
N ARG A 124 -14.19 1.78 7.90
CA ARG A 124 -12.98 2.62 7.88
C ARG A 124 -12.42 2.73 6.46
N PHE A 125 -12.40 1.66 5.69
CA PHE A 125 -11.96 1.71 4.30
C PHE A 125 -12.89 2.57 3.44
N GLU A 126 -14.20 2.40 3.57
CA GLU A 126 -15.19 3.21 2.83
C GLU A 126 -15.11 4.71 3.13
N ARG A 127 -14.76 5.09 4.37
CA ARG A 127 -14.56 6.49 4.74
C ARG A 127 -13.29 7.11 4.16
N ASN A 128 -12.24 6.32 3.94
CA ASN A 128 -10.90 6.82 3.62
C ASN A 128 -10.45 6.59 2.17
N TYR A 129 -11.02 5.58 1.50
CA TYR A 129 -10.57 5.12 0.19
C TYR A 129 -11.75 4.91 -0.76
N ALA A 130 -11.50 5.13 -2.04
CA ALA A 130 -12.51 4.87 -3.05
C ALA A 130 -12.65 3.36 -3.26
N ALA A 131 -13.86 2.84 -3.11
CA ALA A 131 -14.20 1.54 -3.66
C ALA A 131 -14.29 1.67 -5.19
N ILE A 132 -13.48 0.89 -5.91
CA ILE A 132 -13.32 0.99 -7.37
C ILE A 132 -13.90 -0.20 -8.14
N GLY A 133 -14.30 -1.26 -7.43
CA GLY A 133 -15.03 -2.40 -8.00
C GLY A 133 -15.12 -3.58 -7.05
N ALA A 134 -15.60 -4.71 -7.54
CA ALA A 134 -15.66 -5.96 -6.81
C ALA A 134 -14.41 -6.82 -7.08
N LEU A 135 -14.06 -7.65 -6.09
CA LEU A 135 -13.13 -8.76 -6.27
C LEU A 135 -13.95 -9.96 -6.76
N THR A 136 -13.57 -10.49 -7.90
CA THR A 136 -14.24 -11.62 -8.55
C THR A 136 -13.40 -12.87 -8.43
N SER A 137 -14.05 -13.98 -8.10
CA SER A 137 -13.56 -15.32 -8.41
C SER A 137 -13.65 -15.43 -9.93
N GLU A 138 -12.54 -15.69 -10.63
CA GLU A 138 -12.65 -16.05 -12.05
C GLU A 138 -13.59 -17.25 -12.26
#